data_AF-U7PPP2-F1
#
_entry.id   AF-U7PPP2-F1
#
_cell.length_a   1.000
_cell.length_b   1.000
_cell.length_c   1.000
_cell.angle_alpha   90.00
_cell.angle_beta   90.00
_cell.angle_gamma   90.00
#
_symmetry.space_group_name_H-M   'P 1'
#
loop_
_entity.id
_entity.type
_entity.pdbx_description
1 polymer ?
#
loop_
_entity_poly.entity_id
_entity_poly.type
_entity_poly.pdbx_seq_one_letter_code
_entity_poly.pdbx_strand_id
1 'polypeptide(L)'
;MNSLAQFEAHKVALEAQFEQRRQTLESEQKKLAVELKEAITALGEAQAERNDLRREAAEHRQRAKALAEEVDDLHASMDKSLQRKDTETQELLELRADLESSKMALEETNVALAAVKQALADANANLTQLRDSLHQEETNSALFREGKAVFEERCSDLEVKCEGLEGQVVAARDANKELHLLMAGQIEDLKATKNALQVRIGILEEEEASRVAVTAAAVAAAAAAEEKVSESASKFAGERTSLEERLAASESKRTAQESERQVVETEVNDLKDQIETMNSNMVAKTTELEALMGEFEKVKKENTAHQETITRHEAALDKAHQAAEGAVDTVETETSDSLRETISKLEEARAALSAECEALKIKAETGIPATADSDNSDSTTPDAELQEKYLKLEGTHVELQEKIASLEASLSSEKEAAAAALDKAQTDAGSALADAQNAATAAKVEAAAHAAQLSEITQQNINLATEIAAQKEILQELRAAYATSEAEGMALRDQLAKMRAKLAGVAGSVTSNGSGASKKGGKKNSKDDLVIVRTPGDRGRFQVMRKSDLHRSPSRSSRKNDYDSA
;
A
#
# COMPACT_ATOMS: atom_id res chain seq x y z
N MET A 1 -7.30 -267.07 49.47
CA MET A 1 -8.28 -266.17 50.10
C MET A 1 -7.64 -264.88 50.63
N ASN A 2 -6.93 -264.85 51.77
CA ASN A 2 -6.51 -263.59 52.43
C ASN A 2 -5.67 -262.57 51.61
N SER A 3 -5.07 -262.93 50.48
CA SER A 3 -4.27 -261.99 49.67
C SER A 3 -5.10 -261.07 48.76
N LEU A 4 -6.37 -261.39 48.46
CA LEU A 4 -7.17 -260.62 47.49
C LEU A 4 -7.53 -259.22 48.04
N ALA A 5 -7.97 -259.17 49.28
CA ALA A 5 -8.41 -257.95 49.95
C ALA A 5 -7.32 -256.86 50.09
N GLN A 6 -6.05 -257.24 50.18
CA GLN A 6 -4.94 -256.26 50.18
C GLN A 6 -4.75 -255.59 48.81
N PHE A 7 -4.98 -256.33 47.72
CA PHE A 7 -4.89 -255.78 46.37
C PHE A 7 -6.03 -254.81 46.08
N GLU A 8 -7.25 -255.14 46.53
CA GLU A 8 -8.42 -254.27 46.42
C GLU A 8 -8.28 -253.00 47.27
N ALA A 9 -7.78 -253.10 48.51
CA ALA A 9 -7.49 -251.95 49.36
C ALA A 9 -6.46 -251.00 48.72
N HIS A 10 -5.38 -251.53 48.14
CA HIS A 10 -4.37 -250.72 47.46
C HIS A 10 -4.89 -250.11 46.14
N LYS A 11 -5.77 -250.82 45.42
CA LYS A 11 -6.43 -250.28 44.22
C LYS A 11 -7.32 -249.08 44.57
N VAL A 12 -8.16 -249.20 45.59
CA VAL A 12 -9.03 -248.11 46.07
C VAL A 12 -8.22 -246.90 46.54
N ALA A 13 -7.11 -247.12 47.23
CA ALA A 13 -6.21 -246.03 47.63
C ALA A 13 -5.59 -245.29 46.42
N LEU A 14 -5.21 -246.02 45.36
CA LEU A 14 -4.66 -245.42 44.14
C LEU A 14 -5.74 -244.64 43.36
N GLU A 15 -6.94 -245.19 43.24
CA GLU A 15 -8.08 -244.54 42.57
C GLU A 15 -8.50 -243.26 43.31
N ALA A 16 -8.53 -243.28 44.65
CA ALA A 16 -8.76 -242.08 45.46
C ALA A 16 -7.68 -241.01 45.27
N GLN A 17 -6.40 -241.41 45.18
CA GLN A 17 -5.30 -240.48 44.95
C GLN A 17 -5.35 -239.84 43.55
N PHE A 18 -5.70 -240.61 42.51
CA PHE A 18 -5.91 -240.08 41.16
C PHE A 18 -7.11 -239.13 41.08
N GLU A 19 -8.23 -239.46 41.72
CA GLU A 19 -9.41 -238.59 41.73
C GLU A 19 -9.17 -237.29 42.51
N GLN A 20 -8.44 -237.34 43.63
CA GLN A 20 -8.00 -236.13 44.34
C GLN A 20 -7.05 -235.26 43.49
N ARG A 21 -6.16 -235.90 42.69
CA ARG A 21 -5.28 -235.21 41.72
C ARG A 21 -6.07 -234.56 40.58
N ARG A 22 -7.14 -235.21 40.11
CA ARG A 22 -8.04 -234.68 39.08
C ARG A 22 -8.83 -233.48 39.59
N GLN A 23 -9.38 -233.57 40.79
CA GLN A 23 -10.14 -232.48 41.42
C GLN A 23 -9.27 -231.26 41.72
N THR A 24 -8.02 -231.45 42.14
CA THR A 24 -7.05 -230.33 42.31
C THR A 24 -6.76 -229.66 40.97
N LEU A 25 -6.36 -230.41 39.93
CA LEU A 25 -6.12 -229.85 38.59
C LEU A 25 -7.36 -229.16 37.98
N GLU A 26 -8.57 -229.70 38.18
CA GLU A 26 -9.80 -229.04 37.76
C GLU A 26 -10.06 -227.72 38.52
N SER A 27 -9.74 -227.65 39.81
CA SER A 27 -9.88 -226.43 40.60
C SER A 27 -8.85 -225.36 40.20
N GLU A 28 -7.61 -225.78 39.93
CA GLU A 28 -6.55 -224.92 39.39
C GLU A 28 -6.92 -224.38 38.00
N GLN A 29 -7.39 -225.24 37.09
CA GLN A 29 -7.87 -224.79 35.76
C GLN A 29 -9.06 -223.83 35.86
N LYS A 30 -10.03 -224.10 36.73
CA LYS A 30 -11.18 -223.19 36.95
C LYS A 30 -10.72 -221.83 37.50
N LYS A 31 -9.75 -221.82 38.43
CA LYS A 31 -9.20 -220.60 39.01
C LYS A 31 -8.40 -219.79 37.99
N LEU A 32 -7.51 -220.44 37.25
CA LEU A 32 -6.69 -219.82 36.21
C LEU A 32 -7.55 -219.32 35.03
N ALA A 33 -8.66 -220.00 34.71
CA ALA A 33 -9.64 -219.53 33.73
C ALA A 33 -10.45 -218.31 34.20
N VAL A 34 -10.65 -218.10 35.51
CA VAL A 34 -11.22 -216.87 36.06
C VAL A 34 -10.19 -215.74 35.99
N GLU A 35 -8.98 -215.97 36.50
CA GLU A 35 -7.87 -214.99 36.49
C GLU A 35 -7.55 -214.48 35.07
N LEU A 36 -7.54 -215.37 34.07
CA LEU A 36 -7.32 -215.01 32.65
C LEU A 36 -8.51 -214.21 32.07
N LYS A 37 -9.74 -214.49 32.52
CA LYS A 37 -10.94 -213.75 32.10
C LYS A 37 -10.99 -212.34 32.70
N GLU A 38 -10.62 -212.20 33.98
CA GLU A 38 -10.45 -210.92 34.67
C GLU A 38 -9.34 -210.08 34.04
N ALA A 39 -8.21 -210.70 33.67
CA ALA A 39 -7.13 -210.04 32.94
C ALA A 39 -7.57 -209.55 31.55
N ILE A 40 -8.41 -210.29 30.84
CA ILE A 40 -8.98 -209.85 29.55
C ILE A 40 -9.92 -208.64 29.73
N THR A 41 -10.78 -208.63 30.76
CA THR A 41 -11.65 -207.47 31.03
C THR A 41 -10.83 -206.24 31.43
N ALA A 42 -9.85 -206.37 32.32
CA ALA A 42 -8.99 -205.26 32.73
C ALA A 42 -8.14 -204.72 31.56
N LEU A 43 -7.69 -205.57 30.64
CA LEU A 43 -7.00 -205.13 29.42
C LEU A 43 -7.95 -204.37 28.47
N GLY A 44 -9.24 -204.77 28.40
CA GLY A 44 -10.27 -204.07 27.64
C GLY A 44 -10.60 -202.69 28.21
N GLU A 45 -10.75 -202.59 29.54
CA GLU A 45 -10.97 -201.34 30.27
C GLU A 45 -9.78 -200.38 30.10
N ALA A 46 -8.55 -200.86 30.30
CA ALA A 46 -7.34 -200.07 30.07
C ALA A 46 -7.14 -199.66 28.59
N GLN A 47 -7.71 -200.40 27.63
CA GLN A 47 -7.75 -199.98 26.22
C GLN A 47 -8.82 -198.91 25.96
N ALA A 48 -9.97 -198.96 26.64
CA ALA A 48 -10.99 -197.92 26.58
C ALA A 48 -10.45 -196.59 27.15
N GLU A 49 -9.95 -196.60 28.39
CA GLU A 49 -9.34 -195.42 29.03
C GLU A 49 -8.23 -194.81 28.17
N ARG A 50 -7.35 -195.65 27.59
CA ARG A 50 -6.28 -195.19 26.70
C ARG A 50 -6.80 -194.54 25.42
N ASN A 51 -7.96 -194.95 24.92
CA ASN A 51 -8.57 -194.35 23.73
C ASN A 51 -9.32 -193.05 24.07
N ASP A 52 -9.96 -192.97 25.24
CA ASP A 52 -10.59 -191.74 25.72
C ASP A 52 -9.55 -190.66 26.05
N LEU A 53 -8.48 -191.00 26.78
CA LEU A 53 -7.34 -190.10 27.02
C LEU A 53 -6.66 -189.63 25.72
N ARG A 54 -6.67 -190.45 24.66
CA ARG A 54 -6.23 -190.04 23.31
C ARG A 54 -7.20 -189.06 22.65
N ARG A 55 -8.51 -189.25 22.86
CA ARG A 55 -9.58 -188.35 22.38
C ARG A 55 -9.46 -186.99 23.04
N GLU A 56 -9.33 -186.96 24.37
CA GLU A 56 -9.10 -185.74 25.15
C GLU A 56 -7.78 -185.05 24.76
N ALA A 57 -6.67 -185.78 24.63
CA ALA A 57 -5.40 -185.20 24.20
C ALA A 57 -5.45 -184.62 22.77
N ALA A 58 -6.32 -185.16 21.89
CA ALA A 58 -6.57 -184.58 20.58
C ALA A 58 -7.42 -183.29 20.69
N GLU A 59 -8.50 -183.30 21.47
CA GLU A 59 -9.31 -182.09 21.73
C GLU A 59 -8.48 -180.97 22.38
N HIS A 60 -7.64 -181.28 23.37
CA HIS A 60 -6.76 -180.30 24.01
C HIS A 60 -5.72 -179.71 23.04
N ARG A 61 -5.17 -180.52 22.12
CA ARG A 61 -4.31 -180.00 21.04
C ARG A 61 -5.06 -179.10 20.06
N GLN A 62 -6.31 -179.40 19.76
CA GLN A 62 -7.13 -178.56 18.88
C GLN A 62 -7.50 -177.23 19.56
N ARG A 63 -7.90 -177.26 20.85
CA ARG A 63 -8.11 -176.06 21.67
C ARG A 63 -6.84 -175.20 21.77
N ALA A 64 -5.68 -175.82 21.99
CA ALA A 64 -4.41 -175.10 22.07
C ALA A 64 -3.99 -174.43 20.74
N LYS A 65 -4.33 -175.03 19.59
CA LYS A 65 -4.13 -174.39 18.29
C LYS A 65 -5.08 -173.21 18.07
N ALA A 66 -6.37 -173.39 18.33
CA ALA A 66 -7.36 -172.31 18.19
C ALA A 66 -7.03 -171.10 19.08
N LEU A 67 -6.55 -171.34 20.31
CA LEU A 67 -6.10 -170.27 21.21
C LEU A 67 -4.80 -169.58 20.73
N ALA A 68 -3.91 -170.29 20.03
CA ALA A 68 -2.73 -169.65 19.43
C ALA A 68 -3.12 -168.78 18.22
N GLU A 69 -4.00 -169.28 17.36
CA GLU A 69 -4.57 -168.55 16.22
C GLU A 69 -5.33 -167.30 16.70
N GLU A 70 -6.14 -167.40 17.76
CA GLU A 70 -6.83 -166.27 18.39
C GLU A 70 -5.87 -165.22 19.00
N VAL A 71 -4.76 -165.66 19.61
CA VAL A 71 -3.72 -164.76 20.15
C VAL A 71 -2.97 -164.03 19.04
N ASP A 72 -2.62 -164.70 17.94
CA ASP A 72 -1.94 -164.09 16.80
C ASP A 72 -2.86 -163.09 16.07
N ASP A 73 -4.15 -163.40 15.91
CA ASP A 73 -5.16 -162.46 15.38
C ASP A 73 -5.36 -161.24 16.31
N LEU A 74 -5.36 -161.44 17.63
CA LEU A 74 -5.45 -160.34 18.61
C LEU A 74 -4.21 -159.44 18.57
N HIS A 75 -3.00 -159.99 18.47
CA HIS A 75 -1.78 -159.20 18.26
C HIS A 75 -1.84 -158.44 16.93
N ALA A 76 -2.19 -159.10 15.83
CA ALA A 76 -2.32 -158.48 14.52
C ALA A 76 -3.45 -157.44 14.44
N SER A 77 -4.43 -157.47 15.34
CA SER A 77 -5.46 -156.45 15.52
C SER A 77 -4.94 -155.27 16.36
N MET A 78 -4.20 -155.56 17.44
CA MET A 78 -3.56 -154.56 18.29
C MET A 78 -2.53 -153.71 17.53
N ASP A 79 -1.65 -154.34 16.74
CA ASP A 79 -0.64 -153.63 15.96
C ASP A 79 -1.27 -152.70 14.90
N LYS A 80 -2.35 -153.15 14.23
CA LYS A 80 -3.13 -152.29 13.33
C LYS A 80 -3.82 -151.13 14.06
N SER A 81 -4.18 -151.31 15.33
CA SER A 81 -4.77 -150.26 16.18
C SER A 81 -3.71 -149.25 16.67
N LEU A 82 -2.48 -149.71 16.94
CA LEU A 82 -1.35 -148.85 17.26
C LEU A 82 -0.90 -148.04 16.04
N GLN A 83 -0.67 -148.69 14.90
CA GLN A 83 -0.30 -148.01 13.65
C GLN A 83 -1.31 -146.91 13.26
N ARG A 84 -2.61 -147.16 13.42
CA ARG A 84 -3.65 -146.14 13.19
C ARG A 84 -3.53 -144.96 14.14
N LYS A 85 -3.28 -145.19 15.43
CA LYS A 85 -3.05 -144.10 16.41
C LYS A 85 -1.77 -143.33 16.11
N ASP A 86 -0.72 -144.01 15.67
CA ASP A 86 0.54 -143.35 15.28
C ASP A 86 0.30 -142.44 14.06
N THR A 87 -0.43 -142.90 13.04
CA THR A 87 -0.82 -142.04 11.90
C THR A 87 -1.77 -140.92 12.30
N GLU A 88 -2.79 -141.19 13.11
CA GLU A 88 -3.73 -140.18 13.62
C GLU A 88 -3.01 -139.09 14.44
N THR A 89 -2.02 -139.47 15.26
CA THR A 89 -1.23 -138.49 16.03
C THR A 89 -0.25 -137.71 15.17
N GLN A 90 0.33 -138.30 14.11
CA GLN A 90 1.15 -137.56 13.15
C GLN A 90 0.30 -136.55 12.36
N GLU A 91 -0.85 -136.96 11.81
CA GLU A 91 -1.78 -136.09 11.09
C GLU A 91 -2.26 -134.93 12.00
N LEU A 92 -2.55 -135.19 13.28
CA LEU A 92 -2.92 -134.16 14.25
C LEU A 92 -1.76 -133.20 14.61
N LEU A 93 -0.50 -133.65 14.54
CA LEU A 93 0.67 -132.79 14.74
C LEU A 93 0.94 -131.90 13.52
N GLU A 94 0.82 -132.45 12.32
CA GLU A 94 0.98 -131.71 11.05
C GLU A 94 -0.14 -130.65 10.89
N LEU A 95 -1.42 -131.03 11.08
CA LEU A 95 -2.55 -130.09 11.08
C LEU A 95 -2.42 -129.00 12.16
N ARG A 96 -1.78 -129.31 13.30
CA ARG A 96 -1.51 -128.31 14.35
C ARG A 96 -0.40 -127.35 13.96
N ALA A 97 0.64 -127.81 13.26
CA ALA A 97 1.71 -126.95 12.75
C ALA A 97 1.17 -126.00 11.66
N ASP A 98 0.36 -126.50 10.73
CA ASP A 98 -0.30 -125.70 9.69
C ASP A 98 -1.27 -124.67 10.29
N LEU A 99 -2.05 -125.06 11.30
CA LEU A 99 -2.95 -124.16 12.02
C LEU A 99 -2.17 -123.03 12.71
N GLU A 100 -1.04 -123.32 13.36
CA GLU A 100 -0.23 -122.30 14.03
C GLU A 100 0.46 -121.38 13.01
N SER A 101 0.96 -121.93 11.89
CA SER A 101 1.49 -121.15 10.77
C SER A 101 0.43 -120.20 10.19
N SER A 102 -0.80 -120.69 10.00
CA SER A 102 -1.93 -119.89 9.53
C SER A 102 -2.34 -118.80 10.55
N LYS A 103 -2.21 -119.03 11.85
CA LYS A 103 -2.42 -117.97 12.86
C LYS A 103 -1.35 -116.89 12.75
N MET A 104 -0.07 -117.26 12.68
CA MET A 104 1.02 -116.30 12.57
C MET A 104 0.87 -115.41 11.33
N ALA A 105 0.47 -115.97 10.19
CA ALA A 105 0.15 -115.22 8.97
C ALA A 105 -1.09 -114.31 9.12
N LEU A 106 -2.11 -114.75 9.85
CA LEU A 106 -3.27 -113.91 10.20
C LEU A 106 -2.91 -112.79 11.17
N GLU A 107 -2.00 -113.00 12.11
CA GLU A 107 -1.50 -111.97 13.02
C GLU A 107 -0.65 -110.93 12.28
N GLU A 108 0.27 -111.36 11.42
CA GLU A 108 1.08 -110.48 10.56
C GLU A 108 0.20 -109.62 9.64
N THR A 109 -0.79 -110.23 8.97
CA THR A 109 -1.72 -109.48 8.10
C THR A 109 -2.65 -108.54 8.88
N ASN A 110 -3.02 -108.88 10.13
CA ASN A 110 -3.75 -107.95 11.01
C ASN A 110 -2.89 -106.76 11.45
N VAL A 111 -1.60 -106.97 11.76
CA VAL A 111 -0.65 -105.89 12.08
C VAL A 111 -0.43 -104.99 10.87
N ALA A 112 -0.24 -105.56 9.68
CA ALA A 112 -0.14 -104.81 8.43
C ALA A 112 -1.42 -104.00 8.13
N LEU A 113 -2.60 -104.59 8.33
CA LEU A 113 -3.88 -103.91 8.17
C LEU A 113 -4.07 -102.75 9.18
N ALA A 114 -3.59 -102.91 10.41
CA ALA A 114 -3.59 -101.84 11.41
C ALA A 114 -2.66 -100.68 11.00
N ALA A 115 -1.46 -100.98 10.51
CA ALA A 115 -0.52 -99.98 10.00
C ALA A 115 -1.09 -99.21 8.78
N VAL A 116 -1.73 -99.90 7.83
CA VAL A 116 -2.40 -99.28 6.68
C VAL A 116 -3.57 -98.40 7.11
N LYS A 117 -4.36 -98.82 8.11
CA LYS A 117 -5.45 -98.00 8.68
C LYS A 117 -4.91 -96.72 9.35
N GLN A 118 -3.80 -96.81 10.08
CA GLN A 118 -3.16 -95.63 10.68
C GLN A 118 -2.64 -94.68 9.60
N ALA A 119 -1.87 -95.18 8.62
CA ALA A 119 -1.36 -94.37 7.53
C ALA A 119 -2.48 -93.69 6.71
N LEU A 120 -3.63 -94.35 6.54
CA LEU A 120 -4.82 -93.76 5.92
C LEU A 120 -5.47 -92.67 6.79
N ALA A 121 -5.49 -92.83 8.12
CA ALA A 121 -5.96 -91.79 9.04
C ALA A 121 -5.04 -90.56 9.01
N ASP A 122 -3.73 -90.76 9.06
CA ASP A 122 -2.72 -89.70 8.99
C ASP A 122 -2.78 -88.96 7.64
N ALA A 123 -2.94 -89.69 6.54
CA ALA A 123 -3.13 -89.10 5.22
C ALA A 123 -4.41 -88.26 5.12
N ASN A 124 -5.52 -88.69 5.73
CA ASN A 124 -6.77 -87.92 5.76
C ASN A 124 -6.66 -86.67 6.65
N ALA A 125 -5.93 -86.73 7.77
CA ALA A 125 -5.63 -85.57 8.60
C ALA A 125 -4.80 -84.53 7.82
N ASN A 126 -3.74 -84.98 7.14
CA ASN A 126 -2.90 -84.13 6.28
C ASN A 126 -3.70 -83.51 5.12
N LEU A 127 -4.57 -84.28 4.46
CA LEU A 127 -5.47 -83.77 3.41
C LEU A 127 -6.51 -82.77 3.92
N THR A 128 -6.88 -82.82 5.20
CA THR A 128 -7.77 -81.84 5.82
C THR A 128 -7.02 -80.53 6.07
N GLN A 129 -5.85 -80.60 6.74
CA GLN A 129 -4.98 -79.44 6.96
C GLN A 129 -4.57 -78.73 5.66
N LEU A 130 -4.33 -79.48 4.58
CA LEU A 130 -4.03 -78.91 3.26
C LEU A 130 -5.24 -78.18 2.63
N ARG A 131 -6.48 -78.65 2.86
CA ARG A 131 -7.69 -77.94 2.41
C ARG A 131 -7.93 -76.66 3.20
N ASP A 132 -7.76 -76.71 4.52
CA ASP A 132 -7.89 -75.54 5.39
C ASP A 132 -6.85 -74.48 5.02
N SER A 133 -5.60 -74.90 4.78
CA SER A 133 -4.51 -74.03 4.31
C SER A 133 -4.78 -73.44 2.93
N LEU A 134 -5.36 -74.23 2.01
CA LEU A 134 -5.75 -73.76 0.67
C LEU A 134 -6.85 -72.69 0.75
N HIS A 135 -7.91 -72.92 1.52
CA HIS A 135 -8.96 -71.91 1.72
C HIS A 135 -8.44 -70.65 2.44
N GLN A 136 -7.46 -70.78 3.34
CA GLN A 136 -6.79 -69.62 3.94
C GLN A 136 -6.00 -68.83 2.89
N GLU A 137 -5.28 -69.47 1.98
CA GLU A 137 -4.58 -68.78 0.90
C GLU A 137 -5.51 -68.24 -0.19
N GLU A 138 -6.64 -68.89 -0.48
CA GLU A 138 -7.68 -68.37 -1.37
C GLU A 138 -8.32 -67.08 -0.81
N THR A 139 -8.62 -67.05 0.48
CA THR A 139 -9.18 -65.87 1.16
C THR A 139 -8.14 -64.75 1.32
N ASN A 140 -6.90 -65.07 1.69
CA ASN A 140 -5.77 -64.11 1.64
C ASN A 140 -5.63 -63.51 0.23
N SER A 141 -5.65 -64.36 -0.82
CA SER A 141 -5.53 -63.94 -2.22
C SER A 141 -6.70 -63.07 -2.68
N ALA A 142 -7.91 -63.29 -2.16
CA ALA A 142 -9.07 -62.43 -2.42
C ALA A 142 -8.88 -61.04 -1.78
N LEU A 143 -8.49 -60.99 -0.49
CA LEU A 143 -8.21 -59.74 0.22
C LEU A 143 -7.06 -58.94 -0.42
N PHE A 144 -6.01 -59.61 -0.91
CA PHE A 144 -4.94 -58.96 -1.68
C PHE A 144 -5.42 -58.40 -3.03
N ARG A 145 -6.39 -59.04 -3.70
CA ARG A 145 -7.00 -58.54 -4.94
C ARG A 145 -7.90 -57.33 -4.69
N GLU A 146 -8.72 -57.37 -3.63
CA GLU A 146 -9.56 -56.25 -3.19
C GLU A 146 -8.70 -55.04 -2.77
N GLY A 147 -7.71 -55.26 -1.88
CA GLY A 147 -6.77 -54.22 -1.45
C GLY A 147 -5.96 -53.63 -2.60
N LYS A 148 -5.59 -54.43 -3.61
CA LYS A 148 -4.96 -53.95 -4.85
C LYS A 148 -5.91 -53.03 -5.65
N ALA A 149 -7.16 -53.43 -5.85
CA ALA A 149 -8.14 -52.63 -6.59
C ALA A 149 -8.39 -51.27 -5.92
N VAL A 150 -8.54 -51.24 -4.59
CA VAL A 150 -8.67 -49.98 -3.82
C VAL A 150 -7.42 -49.10 -3.90
N PHE A 151 -6.22 -49.70 -4.01
CA PHE A 151 -4.99 -48.94 -4.27
C PHE A 151 -4.93 -48.38 -5.70
N GLU A 152 -5.36 -49.14 -6.71
CA GLU A 152 -5.39 -48.69 -8.11
C GLU A 152 -6.45 -47.59 -8.34
N GLU A 153 -7.62 -47.71 -7.72
CA GLU A 153 -8.62 -46.65 -7.64
C GLU A 153 -8.02 -45.40 -6.99
N ARG A 154 -7.41 -45.52 -5.80
CA ARG A 154 -6.79 -44.39 -5.09
C ARG A 154 -5.62 -43.75 -5.84
N CYS A 155 -4.86 -44.50 -6.64
CA CYS A 155 -3.83 -43.95 -7.52
C CYS A 155 -4.46 -43.12 -8.64
N SER A 156 -5.45 -43.67 -9.34
CA SER A 156 -6.22 -42.96 -10.40
C SER A 156 -6.84 -41.66 -9.84
N ASP A 157 -7.40 -41.76 -8.63
CA ASP A 157 -8.05 -40.66 -7.91
C ASP A 157 -7.04 -39.60 -7.41
N LEU A 158 -5.75 -39.93 -7.30
CA LEU A 158 -4.66 -38.98 -7.05
C LEU A 158 -4.12 -38.36 -8.34
N GLU A 159 -4.01 -39.14 -9.42
CA GLU A 159 -3.57 -38.68 -10.75
C GLU A 159 -4.51 -37.57 -11.26
N VAL A 160 -5.83 -37.79 -11.21
CA VAL A 160 -6.85 -36.76 -11.57
C VAL A 160 -6.74 -35.50 -10.69
N LYS A 161 -6.37 -35.64 -9.41
CA LYS A 161 -6.14 -34.49 -8.52
C LYS A 161 -4.84 -33.75 -8.85
N CYS A 162 -3.80 -34.45 -9.28
CA CYS A 162 -2.56 -33.84 -9.78
C CYS A 162 -2.81 -33.08 -11.08
N GLU A 163 -3.48 -33.67 -12.07
CA GLU A 163 -3.87 -32.99 -13.33
C GLU A 163 -4.70 -31.73 -13.05
N GLY A 164 -5.67 -31.80 -12.14
CA GLY A 164 -6.48 -30.66 -11.74
C GLY A 164 -5.67 -29.53 -11.07
N LEU A 165 -4.69 -29.87 -10.23
CA LEU A 165 -3.78 -28.90 -9.61
C LEU A 165 -2.79 -28.30 -10.63
N GLU A 166 -2.27 -29.09 -11.57
CA GLU A 166 -1.42 -28.59 -12.64
C GLU A 166 -2.18 -27.62 -13.56
N GLY A 167 -3.43 -27.93 -13.90
CA GLY A 167 -4.34 -27.01 -14.61
C GLY A 167 -4.56 -25.68 -13.87
N GLN A 168 -4.78 -25.73 -12.55
CA GLN A 168 -4.88 -24.52 -11.72
C GLN A 168 -3.58 -23.72 -11.69
N VAL A 169 -2.41 -24.38 -11.62
CA VAL A 169 -1.10 -23.72 -11.66
C VAL A 169 -0.82 -23.09 -13.02
N VAL A 170 -1.26 -23.69 -14.13
CA VAL A 170 -1.19 -23.07 -15.47
C VAL A 170 -2.10 -21.84 -15.53
N ALA A 171 -3.37 -21.96 -15.16
CA ALA A 171 -4.31 -20.83 -15.15
C ALA A 171 -3.82 -19.65 -14.28
N ALA A 172 -3.29 -19.93 -13.09
CA ALA A 172 -2.72 -18.90 -12.21
C ALA A 172 -1.45 -18.25 -12.80
N ARG A 173 -0.62 -19.00 -13.53
CA ARG A 173 0.53 -18.43 -14.26
C ARG A 173 0.08 -17.53 -15.41
N ASP A 174 -0.95 -17.91 -16.15
CA ASP A 174 -1.43 -17.14 -17.29
C ASP A 174 -2.17 -15.87 -16.87
N ALA A 175 -3.01 -15.92 -15.83
CA ALA A 175 -3.58 -14.73 -15.21
C ALA A 175 -2.50 -13.76 -14.66
N ASN A 176 -1.38 -14.28 -14.14
CA ASN A 176 -0.27 -13.45 -13.68
C ASN A 176 0.53 -12.84 -14.85
N LYS A 177 0.66 -13.54 -16.00
CA LYS A 177 1.20 -12.93 -17.24
C LYS A 177 0.30 -11.79 -17.72
N GLU A 178 -1.01 -11.99 -17.71
CA GLU A 178 -1.99 -10.98 -18.12
C GLU A 178 -1.94 -9.75 -17.21
N LEU A 179 -1.87 -9.94 -15.88
CA LEU A 179 -1.65 -8.87 -14.91
C LEU A 179 -0.33 -8.12 -15.17
N HIS A 180 0.77 -8.85 -15.43
CA HIS A 180 2.06 -8.22 -15.77
C HIS A 180 2.00 -7.43 -17.09
N LEU A 181 1.27 -7.89 -18.10
CA LEU A 181 1.05 -7.15 -19.35
C LEU A 181 0.22 -5.88 -19.12
N LEU A 182 -0.86 -5.97 -18.33
CA LEU A 182 -1.69 -4.82 -17.95
C LEU A 182 -0.87 -3.77 -17.18
N MET A 183 -0.08 -4.21 -16.19
CA MET A 183 0.82 -3.31 -15.45
C MET A 183 1.90 -2.71 -16.34
N ALA A 184 2.45 -3.45 -17.31
CA ALA A 184 3.42 -2.92 -18.26
C ALA A 184 2.82 -1.82 -19.14
N GLY A 185 1.60 -2.03 -19.66
CA GLY A 185 0.85 -1.01 -20.41
C GLY A 185 0.56 0.24 -19.58
N GLN A 186 0.03 0.07 -18.37
CA GLN A 186 -0.19 1.20 -17.44
C GLN A 186 1.09 1.97 -17.12
N ILE A 187 2.23 1.30 -16.99
CA ILE A 187 3.54 1.94 -16.79
C ILE A 187 4.00 2.69 -18.06
N GLU A 188 3.62 2.24 -19.26
CA GLU A 188 3.91 2.92 -20.51
C GLU A 188 3.00 4.16 -20.71
N ASP A 189 1.70 4.06 -20.42
CA ASP A 189 0.76 5.18 -20.39
C ASP A 189 1.17 6.26 -19.37
N LEU A 190 1.61 5.84 -18.16
CA LEU A 190 2.12 6.75 -17.14
C LEU A 190 3.45 7.43 -17.54
N LYS A 191 4.29 6.77 -18.35
CA LYS A 191 5.47 7.40 -18.95
C LYS A 191 5.08 8.38 -20.05
N ALA A 192 4.14 8.02 -20.93
CA ALA A 192 3.66 8.87 -22.02
C ALA A 192 3.01 10.15 -21.48
N THR A 193 2.12 10.03 -20.50
CA THR A 193 1.49 11.17 -19.81
C THR A 193 2.49 12.00 -19.02
N LYS A 194 3.44 11.39 -18.29
CA LYS A 194 4.54 12.13 -17.66
C LYS A 194 5.34 12.94 -18.68
N ASN A 195 5.73 12.35 -19.81
CA ASN A 195 6.51 13.02 -20.84
C ASN A 195 5.71 14.19 -21.47
N ALA A 196 4.40 14.00 -21.73
CA ALA A 196 3.53 15.05 -22.22
C ALA A 196 3.38 16.22 -21.22
N LEU A 197 3.22 15.92 -19.93
CA LEU A 197 3.21 16.92 -18.87
C LEU A 197 4.55 17.67 -18.76
N GLN A 198 5.68 16.96 -18.87
CA GLN A 198 7.01 17.56 -18.83
C GLN A 198 7.26 18.50 -20.03
N VAL A 199 6.75 18.14 -21.23
CA VAL A 199 6.75 19.06 -22.39
C VAL A 199 5.84 20.27 -22.13
N ARG A 200 4.65 20.08 -21.53
CA ARG A 200 3.75 21.21 -21.23
C ARG A 200 4.32 22.15 -20.16
N ILE A 201 5.07 21.63 -19.18
CA ILE A 201 5.81 22.44 -18.19
C ILE A 201 6.83 23.32 -18.91
N GLY A 202 7.70 22.76 -19.76
CA GLY A 202 8.69 23.56 -20.50
C GLY A 202 8.07 24.66 -21.38
N ILE A 203 6.92 24.38 -22.02
CA ILE A 203 6.17 25.41 -22.77
C ILE A 203 5.62 26.50 -21.83
N LEU A 204 5.13 26.14 -20.65
CA LEU A 204 4.63 27.12 -19.67
C LEU A 204 5.76 27.96 -19.06
N GLU A 205 6.94 27.38 -18.83
CA GLU A 205 8.15 28.10 -18.39
C GLU A 205 8.62 29.10 -19.47
N GLU A 206 8.54 28.73 -20.75
CA GLU A 206 8.84 29.62 -21.89
C GLU A 206 7.77 30.71 -22.08
N GLU A 207 6.48 30.38 -21.93
CA GLU A 207 5.39 31.35 -21.88
C GLU A 207 5.57 32.35 -20.72
N GLU A 208 5.95 31.88 -19.53
CA GLU A 208 6.17 32.72 -18.34
C GLU A 208 7.38 33.63 -18.51
N ALA A 209 8.53 33.08 -18.94
CA ALA A 209 9.72 33.89 -19.24
C ALA A 209 9.44 34.98 -20.29
N SER A 210 8.65 34.65 -21.32
CA SER A 210 8.21 35.61 -22.34
C SER A 210 7.31 36.70 -21.76
N ARG A 211 6.36 36.34 -20.87
CA ARG A 211 5.50 37.31 -20.17
C ARG A 211 6.31 38.21 -19.24
N VAL A 212 7.27 37.66 -18.49
CA VAL A 212 8.17 38.42 -17.60
C VAL A 212 9.05 39.40 -18.39
N ALA A 213 9.55 39.00 -19.56
CA ALA A 213 10.28 39.92 -20.45
C ALA A 213 9.40 41.08 -20.93
N VAL A 214 8.14 40.80 -21.32
CA VAL A 214 7.17 41.83 -21.76
C VAL A 214 6.77 42.76 -20.61
N THR A 215 6.51 42.25 -19.41
CA THR A 215 6.17 43.10 -18.26
C THR A 215 7.36 43.93 -17.77
N ALA A 216 8.58 43.37 -17.77
CA ALA A 216 9.80 44.13 -17.46
C ALA A 216 10.02 45.28 -18.47
N ALA A 217 9.82 45.02 -19.77
CA ALA A 217 9.89 46.05 -20.81
C ALA A 217 8.79 47.13 -20.64
N ALA A 218 7.57 46.74 -20.27
CA ALA A 218 6.47 47.68 -20.00
C ALA A 218 6.74 48.54 -18.75
N VAL A 219 7.29 47.96 -17.68
CA VAL A 219 7.68 48.70 -16.46
C VAL A 219 8.83 49.68 -16.75
N ALA A 220 9.84 49.27 -17.52
CA ALA A 220 10.91 50.15 -17.95
C ALA A 220 10.39 51.32 -18.83
N ALA A 221 9.44 51.05 -19.73
CA ALA A 221 8.80 52.08 -20.54
C ALA A 221 7.92 53.03 -19.70
N ALA A 222 7.24 52.53 -18.66
CA ALA A 222 6.47 53.33 -17.72
C ALA A 222 7.37 54.25 -16.88
N ALA A 223 8.46 53.73 -16.32
CA ALA A 223 9.44 54.53 -15.57
C ALA A 223 10.07 55.63 -16.45
N ALA A 224 10.44 55.32 -17.69
CA ALA A 224 10.96 56.30 -18.65
C ALA A 224 9.91 57.30 -19.17
N ALA A 225 8.61 57.06 -18.93
CA ALA A 225 7.53 58.02 -19.15
C ALA A 225 7.31 58.89 -17.90
N GLU A 226 7.34 58.31 -16.71
CA GLU A 226 7.27 59.02 -15.42
C GLU A 226 8.43 60.00 -15.24
N GLU A 227 9.66 59.61 -15.61
CA GLU A 227 10.83 60.48 -15.64
C GLU A 227 10.60 61.72 -16.52
N LYS A 228 10.11 61.53 -17.76
CA LYS A 228 9.78 62.64 -18.68
C LYS A 228 8.64 63.52 -18.19
N VAL A 229 7.66 62.94 -17.49
CA VAL A 229 6.58 63.72 -16.84
C VAL A 229 7.14 64.54 -15.68
N SER A 230 8.08 64.00 -14.91
CA SER A 230 8.79 64.71 -13.83
C SER A 230 9.67 65.84 -14.36
N GLU A 231 10.46 65.60 -15.42
CA GLU A 231 11.22 66.63 -16.14
C GLU A 231 10.30 67.74 -16.67
N SER A 232 9.18 67.36 -17.28
CA SER A 232 8.19 68.31 -17.82
C SER A 232 7.52 69.11 -16.71
N ALA A 233 7.16 68.49 -15.59
CA ALA A 233 6.59 69.17 -14.42
C ALA A 233 7.58 70.13 -13.77
N SER A 234 8.87 69.75 -13.67
CA SER A 234 9.94 70.63 -13.19
C SER A 234 10.12 71.84 -14.11
N LYS A 235 10.14 71.61 -15.44
CA LYS A 235 10.22 72.67 -16.46
C LYS A 235 9.01 73.61 -16.39
N PHE A 236 7.79 73.09 -16.31
CA PHE A 236 6.58 73.92 -16.18
C PHE A 236 6.52 74.66 -14.83
N ALA A 237 7.07 74.11 -13.75
CA ALA A 237 7.20 74.83 -12.48
C ALA A 237 8.16 76.03 -12.60
N GLY A 238 9.32 75.86 -13.25
CA GLY A 238 10.26 76.96 -13.50
C GLY A 238 9.75 78.01 -14.50
N GLU A 239 9.02 77.58 -15.53
CA GLU A 239 8.32 78.50 -16.45
C GLU A 239 7.21 79.27 -15.70
N ARG A 240 6.47 78.61 -14.80
CA ARG A 240 5.47 79.25 -13.96
C ARG A 240 6.07 80.30 -13.03
N THR A 241 7.13 79.98 -12.29
CA THR A 241 7.77 80.97 -11.39
C THR A 241 8.33 82.16 -12.19
N SER A 242 8.92 81.91 -13.36
CA SER A 242 9.40 83.00 -14.24
C SER A 242 8.25 83.86 -14.79
N LEU A 243 7.07 83.29 -15.04
CA LEU A 243 5.88 84.05 -15.42
C LEU A 243 5.28 84.83 -14.24
N GLU A 244 5.25 84.26 -13.04
CA GLU A 244 4.79 84.94 -11.81
C GLU A 244 5.72 86.12 -11.44
N GLU A 245 7.05 85.94 -11.52
CA GLU A 245 8.04 87.01 -11.38
C GLU A 245 7.84 88.12 -12.43
N ARG A 246 7.66 87.75 -13.71
CA ARG A 246 7.41 88.71 -14.79
C ARG A 246 6.09 89.46 -14.62
N LEU A 247 5.06 88.80 -14.09
CA LEU A 247 3.76 89.42 -13.82
C LEU A 247 3.89 90.44 -12.70
N ALA A 248 4.48 90.07 -11.56
CA ALA A 248 4.75 90.98 -10.45
C ALA A 248 5.63 92.19 -10.87
N ALA A 249 6.66 91.97 -11.69
CA ALA A 249 7.49 93.03 -12.26
C ALA A 249 6.71 93.94 -13.24
N SER A 250 5.75 93.40 -13.98
CA SER A 250 4.88 94.17 -14.86
C SER A 250 3.81 94.96 -14.09
N GLU A 251 3.28 94.41 -13.01
CA GLU A 251 2.34 95.11 -12.11
C GLU A 251 3.03 96.24 -11.36
N SER A 252 4.26 96.02 -10.85
CA SER A 252 5.08 97.06 -10.24
C SER A 252 5.44 98.18 -11.22
N LYS A 253 5.69 97.86 -12.50
CA LYS A 253 5.84 98.89 -13.55
C LYS A 253 4.54 99.63 -13.81
N ARG A 254 3.40 98.93 -13.84
CA ARG A 254 2.09 99.55 -14.07
C ARG A 254 1.71 100.50 -12.93
N THR A 255 1.96 100.16 -11.67
CA THR A 255 1.69 101.07 -10.54
C THR A 255 2.63 102.27 -10.53
N ALA A 256 3.91 102.08 -10.86
CA ALA A 256 4.84 103.20 -11.05
C ALA A 256 4.38 104.14 -12.17
N GLN A 257 4.03 103.60 -13.35
CA GLN A 257 3.54 104.40 -14.49
C GLN A 257 2.19 105.09 -14.21
N GLU A 258 1.28 104.47 -13.43
CA GLU A 258 0.05 105.14 -13.02
C GLU A 258 0.34 106.30 -12.05
N SER A 259 1.31 106.16 -11.14
CA SER A 259 1.72 107.27 -10.25
C SER A 259 2.47 108.38 -10.99
N GLU A 260 3.32 108.05 -11.96
CA GLU A 260 3.99 109.01 -12.86
C GLU A 260 2.95 109.75 -13.71
N ARG A 261 1.97 109.03 -14.27
CA ARG A 261 0.84 109.62 -14.98
C ARG A 261 0.04 110.55 -14.08
N GLN A 262 -0.27 110.17 -12.84
CA GLN A 262 -1.01 111.05 -11.92
C GLN A 262 -0.25 112.36 -11.63
N VAL A 263 1.08 112.31 -11.47
CA VAL A 263 1.91 113.52 -11.31
C VAL A 263 1.86 114.39 -12.58
N VAL A 264 2.05 113.80 -13.76
CA VAL A 264 1.95 114.53 -15.03
C VAL A 264 0.55 115.08 -15.27
N GLU A 265 -0.50 114.37 -14.86
CA GLU A 265 -1.90 114.82 -14.98
C GLU A 265 -2.20 115.97 -14.00
N THR A 266 -1.55 116.03 -12.82
CA THR A 266 -1.56 117.24 -11.98
C THR A 266 -0.74 118.38 -12.58
N GLU A 267 0.48 118.14 -13.08
CA GLU A 267 1.32 119.18 -13.71
C GLU A 267 0.66 119.78 -14.95
N VAL A 268 -0.03 118.98 -15.75
CA VAL A 268 -0.80 119.45 -16.93
C VAL A 268 -1.99 120.33 -16.51
N ASN A 269 -2.65 120.03 -15.40
CA ASN A 269 -3.71 120.90 -14.87
C ASN A 269 -3.13 122.19 -14.29
N ASP A 270 -2.06 122.13 -13.47
CA ASP A 270 -1.37 123.32 -12.94
C ASP A 270 -0.85 124.24 -14.08
N LEU A 271 -0.29 123.66 -15.15
CA LEU A 271 0.16 124.42 -16.33
C LEU A 271 -1.01 124.98 -17.14
N LYS A 272 -2.15 124.29 -17.19
CA LYS A 272 -3.37 124.77 -17.85
C LYS A 272 -3.98 125.94 -17.08
N ASP A 273 -4.07 125.85 -15.76
CA ASP A 273 -4.54 126.92 -14.88
C ASP A 273 -3.59 128.12 -14.93
N GLN A 274 -2.27 127.90 -15.04
CA GLN A 274 -1.29 128.96 -15.33
C GLN A 274 -1.52 129.60 -16.71
N ILE A 275 -1.78 128.83 -17.76
CA ILE A 275 -2.08 129.35 -19.10
C ILE A 275 -3.39 130.14 -19.11
N GLU A 276 -4.43 129.69 -18.41
CA GLU A 276 -5.73 130.36 -18.31
C GLU A 276 -5.62 131.65 -17.47
N THR A 277 -4.84 131.64 -16.40
CA THR A 277 -4.45 132.83 -15.62
C THR A 277 -3.61 133.80 -16.46
N MET A 278 -2.65 133.31 -17.25
CA MET A 278 -1.77 134.13 -18.08
C MET A 278 -2.51 134.71 -19.30
N ASN A 279 -3.45 133.98 -19.89
CA ASN A 279 -4.37 134.50 -20.91
C ASN A 279 -5.30 135.55 -20.31
N SER A 280 -5.84 135.33 -19.12
CA SER A 280 -6.66 136.34 -18.42
C SER A 280 -5.87 137.62 -18.15
N ASN A 281 -4.60 137.49 -17.72
CA ASN A 281 -3.68 138.61 -17.57
C ASN A 281 -3.31 139.28 -18.91
N MET A 282 -3.13 138.51 -19.99
CA MET A 282 -2.91 139.08 -21.33
C MET A 282 -4.14 139.84 -21.82
N VAL A 283 -5.35 139.30 -21.67
CA VAL A 283 -6.60 139.99 -22.02
C VAL A 283 -6.71 141.28 -21.23
N ALA A 284 -6.56 141.22 -19.89
CA ALA A 284 -6.57 142.41 -19.04
C ALA A 284 -5.52 143.46 -19.47
N LYS A 285 -4.28 143.05 -19.75
CA LYS A 285 -3.22 143.95 -20.25
C LYS A 285 -3.45 144.44 -21.68
N THR A 286 -4.19 143.71 -22.50
CA THR A 286 -4.60 144.15 -23.84
C THR A 286 -5.70 145.19 -23.73
N THR A 287 -6.72 144.97 -22.89
CA THR A 287 -7.76 145.97 -22.59
C THR A 287 -7.18 147.22 -21.92
N GLU A 288 -6.18 147.07 -21.04
CA GLU A 288 -5.43 148.19 -20.44
C GLU A 288 -4.59 148.96 -21.48
N LEU A 289 -4.00 148.27 -22.46
CA LEU A 289 -3.31 148.90 -23.60
C LEU A 289 -4.30 149.58 -24.56
N GLU A 290 -5.47 149.00 -24.82
CA GLU A 290 -6.54 149.61 -25.62
C GLU A 290 -7.11 150.85 -24.91
N ALA A 291 -7.29 150.80 -23.58
CA ALA A 291 -7.67 151.94 -22.76
C ALA A 291 -6.58 153.04 -22.80
N LEU A 292 -5.31 152.69 -22.59
CA LEU A 292 -4.18 153.63 -22.69
C LEU A 292 -4.00 154.19 -24.11
N MET A 293 -4.31 153.44 -25.17
CA MET A 293 -4.35 153.93 -26.55
C MET A 293 -5.53 154.88 -26.79
N GLY A 294 -6.70 154.59 -26.19
CA GLY A 294 -7.87 155.47 -26.19
C GLY A 294 -7.59 156.78 -25.45
N GLU A 295 -6.97 156.72 -24.28
CA GLU A 295 -6.47 157.87 -23.54
C GLU A 295 -5.38 158.61 -24.33
N PHE A 296 -4.43 157.92 -24.97
CA PHE A 296 -3.42 158.57 -25.79
C PHE A 296 -4.02 159.29 -27.00
N GLU A 297 -5.01 158.71 -27.69
CA GLU A 297 -5.76 159.40 -28.75
C GLU A 297 -6.63 160.55 -28.22
N LYS A 298 -7.18 160.45 -27.01
CA LYS A 298 -7.92 161.53 -26.34
C LYS A 298 -6.99 162.68 -25.96
N VAL A 299 -5.89 162.40 -25.26
CA VAL A 299 -4.83 163.35 -24.91
C VAL A 299 -4.20 163.96 -26.17
N LYS A 300 -4.02 163.20 -27.24
CA LYS A 300 -3.54 163.71 -28.53
C LYS A 300 -4.55 164.67 -29.18
N LYS A 301 -5.85 164.39 -29.12
CA LYS A 301 -6.92 165.31 -29.59
C LYS A 301 -6.99 166.56 -28.71
N GLU A 302 -6.93 166.40 -27.40
CA GLU A 302 -6.86 167.49 -26.41
C GLU A 302 -5.59 168.33 -26.62
N ASN A 303 -4.45 167.73 -26.94
CA ASN A 303 -3.21 168.43 -27.21
C ASN A 303 -3.24 169.14 -28.58
N THR A 304 -3.86 168.57 -29.62
CA THR A 304 -4.13 169.32 -30.86
C THR A 304 -5.11 170.47 -30.64
N ALA A 305 -6.15 170.29 -29.82
CA ALA A 305 -7.07 171.35 -29.45
C ALA A 305 -6.37 172.43 -28.59
N HIS A 306 -5.49 172.03 -27.68
CA HIS A 306 -4.65 172.95 -26.91
C HIS A 306 -3.68 173.69 -27.83
N GLN A 307 -3.02 173.05 -28.78
CA GLN A 307 -2.18 173.72 -29.79
C GLN A 307 -3.00 174.71 -30.64
N GLU A 308 -4.25 174.38 -30.99
CA GLU A 308 -5.20 175.27 -31.67
C GLU A 308 -5.71 176.43 -30.79
N THR A 309 -5.81 176.25 -29.46
CA THR A 309 -6.11 177.34 -28.53
C THR A 309 -4.88 178.20 -28.24
N ILE A 310 -3.70 177.59 -28.11
CA ILE A 310 -2.42 178.27 -27.87
C ILE A 310 -2.09 179.13 -29.09
N THR A 311 -2.13 178.59 -30.32
CA THR A 311 -1.92 179.40 -31.53
C THR A 311 -2.99 180.49 -31.73
N ARG A 312 -4.24 180.29 -31.25
CA ARG A 312 -5.24 181.38 -31.16
C ARG A 312 -4.89 182.41 -30.09
N HIS A 313 -4.38 182.00 -28.93
CA HIS A 313 -3.97 182.88 -27.83
C HIS A 313 -2.68 183.62 -28.14
N GLU A 314 -1.72 183.02 -28.83
CA GLU A 314 -0.51 183.62 -29.39
C GLU A 314 -0.92 184.64 -30.46
N ALA A 315 -1.74 184.26 -31.45
CA ALA A 315 -2.24 185.21 -32.46
C ALA A 315 -3.13 186.33 -31.88
N ALA A 316 -3.70 186.14 -30.69
CA ALA A 316 -4.38 187.19 -29.94
C ALA A 316 -3.43 188.05 -29.10
N LEU A 317 -2.39 187.44 -28.51
CA LEU A 317 -1.34 188.10 -27.73
C LEU A 317 -0.44 188.94 -28.63
N ASP A 318 0.06 188.41 -29.76
CA ASP A 318 0.83 189.18 -30.75
C ASP A 318 0.04 190.39 -31.25
N LYS A 319 -1.28 190.22 -31.41
CA LYS A 319 -2.18 191.30 -31.85
C LYS A 319 -2.50 192.29 -30.74
N ALA A 320 -2.50 191.86 -29.48
CA ALA A 320 -2.57 192.74 -28.31
C ALA A 320 -1.24 193.47 -28.04
N HIS A 321 -0.10 192.79 -28.25
CA HIS A 321 1.24 193.36 -28.18
C HIS A 321 1.43 194.40 -29.28
N GLN A 322 1.18 194.09 -30.55
CA GLN A 322 1.25 195.09 -31.64
C GLN A 322 0.30 196.29 -31.40
N ALA A 323 -0.84 196.09 -30.74
CA ALA A 323 -1.75 197.17 -30.37
C ALA A 323 -1.34 197.96 -29.11
N ALA A 324 -0.56 197.36 -28.20
CA ALA A 324 -0.07 197.99 -26.97
C ALA A 324 1.30 198.63 -27.16
N GLU A 325 2.26 197.90 -27.72
CA GLU A 325 3.61 198.35 -28.11
C GLU A 325 3.51 199.51 -29.11
N GLY A 326 2.71 199.36 -30.18
CA GLY A 326 2.39 200.43 -31.13
C GLY A 326 1.56 201.60 -30.56
N ALA A 327 1.10 201.52 -29.31
CA ALA A 327 0.43 202.61 -28.59
C ALA A 327 1.28 203.18 -27.43
N VAL A 328 2.27 202.43 -26.93
CA VAL A 328 3.18 202.83 -25.87
C VAL A 328 4.48 203.41 -26.43
N ASP A 329 5.01 202.93 -27.56
CA ASP A 329 6.13 203.61 -28.26
C ASP A 329 5.76 205.05 -28.63
N THR A 330 4.51 205.29 -29.06
CA THR A 330 3.98 206.64 -29.28
C THR A 330 3.93 207.46 -27.98
N VAL A 331 3.58 206.84 -26.85
CA VAL A 331 3.53 207.54 -25.55
C VAL A 331 4.92 207.77 -24.97
N GLU A 332 5.86 206.83 -25.07
CA GLU A 332 7.23 207.00 -24.55
C GLU A 332 8.06 207.93 -25.42
N THR A 333 7.85 207.99 -26.74
CA THR A 333 8.46 209.02 -27.59
C THR A 333 7.85 210.39 -27.33
N GLU A 334 6.51 210.54 -27.37
CA GLU A 334 5.85 211.82 -27.06
C GLU A 334 6.15 212.31 -25.64
N THR A 335 6.23 211.42 -24.64
CA THR A 335 6.58 211.82 -23.26
C THR A 335 8.07 212.01 -23.04
N SER A 336 8.97 211.28 -23.71
CA SER A 336 10.42 211.53 -23.60
C SER A 336 10.82 212.85 -24.22
N ASP A 337 10.30 213.17 -25.41
CA ASP A 337 10.58 214.47 -26.03
C ASP A 337 9.78 215.60 -25.38
N SER A 338 8.55 215.35 -24.88
CA SER A 338 7.87 216.31 -23.99
C SER A 338 8.62 216.55 -22.68
N LEU A 339 9.24 215.53 -22.07
CA LEU A 339 10.07 215.70 -20.86
C LEU A 339 11.39 216.42 -21.17
N ARG A 340 12.03 216.12 -22.30
CA ARG A 340 13.25 216.81 -22.74
C ARG A 340 12.97 218.27 -23.09
N GLU A 341 11.86 218.54 -23.78
CA GLU A 341 11.42 219.90 -24.13
C GLU A 341 10.91 220.66 -22.89
N THR A 342 10.18 220.01 -21.97
CA THR A 342 9.73 220.67 -20.72
C THR A 342 10.86 220.89 -19.73
N ILE A 343 11.93 220.10 -19.71
CA ILE A 343 13.15 220.46 -18.95
C ILE A 343 13.78 221.73 -19.55
N SER A 344 13.96 221.80 -20.87
CA SER A 344 14.48 223.01 -21.54
C SER A 344 13.58 224.24 -21.30
N LYS A 345 12.26 224.06 -21.40
CA LYS A 345 11.27 225.10 -21.11
C LYS A 345 11.16 225.43 -19.62
N LEU A 346 11.50 224.53 -18.70
CA LEU A 346 11.58 224.82 -17.27
C LEU A 346 12.87 225.56 -16.90
N GLU A 347 13.92 225.53 -17.73
CA GLU A 347 15.09 226.38 -17.55
C GLU A 347 14.84 227.80 -18.10
N GLU A 348 14.21 227.94 -19.27
CA GLU A 348 13.83 229.27 -19.81
C GLU A 348 12.64 229.90 -19.07
N ALA A 349 11.57 229.16 -18.77
CA ALA A 349 10.41 229.68 -18.03
C ALA A 349 10.71 229.91 -16.54
N ARG A 350 11.78 229.34 -15.98
CA ARG A 350 12.26 229.74 -14.64
C ARG A 350 13.06 231.04 -14.64
N ALA A 351 13.52 231.50 -15.82
CA ALA A 351 14.06 232.84 -16.01
C ALA A 351 12.96 233.90 -16.30
N ALA A 352 11.84 233.51 -16.91
CA ALA A 352 10.78 234.44 -17.33
C ALA A 352 9.47 234.36 -16.49
N LEU A 353 8.93 233.17 -16.23
CA LEU A 353 7.69 232.95 -15.46
C LEU A 353 7.89 232.97 -13.94
N SER A 354 9.01 233.55 -13.50
CA SER A 354 9.07 234.28 -12.22
C SER A 354 8.28 235.61 -12.29
N ALA A 355 7.72 235.97 -13.46
CA ALA A 355 6.75 237.03 -13.66
C ALA A 355 5.47 236.49 -14.35
N GLU A 356 4.41 236.29 -13.55
CA GLU A 356 3.00 236.02 -13.92
C GLU A 356 2.66 234.72 -14.69
N CYS A 357 1.60 233.92 -14.40
CA CYS A 357 0.76 233.62 -13.21
C CYS A 357 -0.25 232.45 -13.55
N GLU A 358 -1.30 232.20 -12.74
CA GLU A 358 -2.20 231.00 -12.68
C GLU A 358 -3.36 230.82 -13.74
N ALA A 359 -3.78 229.57 -14.21
CA ALA A 359 -5.17 229.10 -14.76
C ALA A 359 -5.47 227.67 -15.54
N LEU A 360 -6.33 226.61 -15.06
CA LEU A 360 -7.39 225.55 -15.69
C LEU A 360 -7.18 223.81 -16.04
N LYS A 361 -8.05 222.56 -15.98
CA LYS A 361 -7.86 220.82 -15.97
C LYS A 361 -8.95 219.35 -16.07
N ILE A 362 -8.80 217.88 -16.43
CA ILE A 362 -9.67 216.37 -16.22
C ILE A 362 -9.54 214.67 -16.84
N LYS A 363 -10.07 213.29 -16.41
CA LYS A 363 -10.36 211.69 -17.06
C LYS A 363 -10.58 210.02 -16.40
N ALA A 364 -11.16 208.70 -16.91
CA ALA A 364 -11.16 207.00 -16.51
C ALA A 364 -12.09 205.52 -17.01
N GLU A 365 -11.90 204.01 -16.90
CA GLU A 365 -12.78 202.53 -17.13
C GLU A 365 -12.33 200.78 -16.88
N THR A 366 -12.72 199.31 -17.00
CA THR A 366 -13.65 197.88 -17.36
C THR A 366 -13.39 196.18 -16.82
N GLY A 367 -13.76 194.70 -16.93
CA GLY A 367 -14.55 193.25 -17.48
C GLY A 367 -14.32 191.55 -16.92
N ILE A 368 -14.67 190.07 -17.10
CA ILE A 368 -15.49 188.66 -17.68
C ILE A 368 -15.41 186.90 -17.19
N PRO A 369 -16.08 185.61 -17.64
CA PRO A 369 -16.31 183.96 -17.16
C PRO A 369 -16.30 182.38 -18.01
N ALA A 370 -16.62 180.89 -17.95
CA ALA A 370 -17.19 179.39 -17.32
C ALA A 370 -16.91 177.72 -17.95
N THR A 371 -17.27 176.24 -17.90
CA THR A 371 -18.10 174.78 -17.47
C THR A 371 -17.63 173.08 -17.83
N ALA A 372 -18.00 171.61 -17.79
CA ALA A 372 -18.91 170.18 -17.46
C ALA A 372 -18.42 168.47 -17.76
N ASP A 373 -18.79 166.99 -17.73
CA ASP A 373 -19.71 165.57 -17.38
C ASP A 373 -19.22 163.86 -17.70
N SER A 374 -19.58 162.38 -17.66
CA SER A 374 -20.46 160.94 -17.29
C SER A 374 -20.00 159.25 -17.68
N ASP A 375 -20.36 157.76 -17.63
CA ASP A 375 -21.13 156.32 -17.10
C ASP A 375 -20.86 154.65 -17.70
N ASN A 376 -21.21 153.17 -17.58
CA ASN A 376 -21.77 151.74 -16.84
C ASN A 376 -21.89 150.03 -17.45
N SER A 377 -22.04 148.65 -16.84
CA SER A 377 -22.51 147.04 -17.33
C SER A 377 -22.31 145.35 -16.74
N ASP A 378 -23.06 144.09 -17.07
CA ASP A 378 -23.15 142.35 -17.23
C ASP A 378 -23.11 140.75 -16.41
N SER A 379 -23.54 139.37 -16.85
CA SER A 379 -23.53 137.74 -16.26
C SER A 379 -24.07 136.20 -17.00
N THR A 380 -24.28 134.71 -16.79
CA THR A 380 -24.16 133.19 -16.01
C THR A 380 -24.81 131.58 -16.46
N THR A 381 -24.50 130.13 -16.14
CA THR A 381 -25.31 128.59 -16.11
C THR A 381 -24.82 126.86 -16.25
N PRO A 382 -25.40 125.55 -15.79
CA PRO A 382 -25.08 123.88 -15.88
C PRO A 382 -26.01 122.36 -15.62
N ASP A 383 -25.73 120.90 -15.86
CA ASP A 383 -26.44 119.38 -15.45
C ASP A 383 -26.04 117.67 -15.86
N ALA A 384 -26.50 116.32 -15.35
CA ALA A 384 -26.46 114.67 -15.82
C ALA A 384 -26.69 113.06 -15.05
N GLU A 385 -26.98 111.71 -15.64
CA GLU A 385 -26.79 110.00 -15.51
C GLU A 385 -27.55 108.52 -14.83
N LEU A 386 -27.40 107.05 -15.14
CA LEU A 386 -28.00 105.57 -14.55
C LEU A 386 -27.56 103.81 -14.58
N GLN A 387 -28.31 102.53 -14.75
CA GLN A 387 -28.11 100.91 -14.24
C GLN A 387 -28.70 99.32 -14.83
N GLU A 388 -28.45 97.90 -14.41
CA GLU A 388 -28.93 96.35 -14.85
C GLU A 388 -28.88 94.88 -14.01
N LYS A 389 -28.16 94.56 -12.88
CA LYS A 389 -27.49 93.20 -12.64
C LYS A 389 -28.12 91.91 -11.97
N TYR A 390 -29.26 91.91 -11.27
CA TYR A 390 -29.63 90.82 -10.32
C TYR A 390 -30.00 89.44 -10.92
N LEU A 391 -30.73 89.41 -12.05
CA LEU A 391 -31.34 88.19 -12.62
C LEU A 391 -30.34 87.08 -13.00
N LYS A 392 -29.08 87.43 -13.24
CA LYS A 392 -28.03 86.48 -13.66
C LYS A 392 -27.55 85.56 -12.52
N LEU A 393 -27.76 85.93 -11.26
CA LEU A 393 -27.26 85.16 -10.11
C LEU A 393 -28.19 83.99 -9.74
N GLU A 394 -29.51 84.23 -9.75
CA GLU A 394 -30.52 83.27 -9.27
C GLU A 394 -30.52 81.96 -10.07
N GLY A 395 -30.40 82.02 -11.40
CA GLY A 395 -30.31 80.84 -12.26
C GLY A 395 -29.13 79.92 -11.93
N THR A 396 -27.98 80.48 -11.53
CA THR A 396 -26.79 79.68 -11.19
C THR A 396 -26.96 78.85 -9.91
N HIS A 397 -27.86 79.25 -9.00
CA HIS A 397 -28.12 78.54 -7.77
C HIS A 397 -28.96 77.27 -8.00
N VAL A 398 -29.88 77.29 -8.97
CA VAL A 398 -30.75 76.13 -9.30
C VAL A 398 -29.92 74.99 -9.88
N GLU A 399 -29.05 75.29 -10.86
CA GLU A 399 -28.16 74.29 -11.47
C GLU A 399 -27.25 73.57 -10.45
N LEU A 400 -26.82 74.27 -9.39
CA LEU A 400 -25.97 73.69 -8.35
C LEU A 400 -26.76 72.74 -7.43
N GLN A 401 -28.03 73.05 -7.13
CA GLN A 401 -28.90 72.16 -6.35
C GLN A 401 -29.20 70.85 -7.08
N GLU A 402 -29.50 70.91 -8.39
CA GLU A 402 -29.74 69.70 -9.20
C GLU A 402 -28.50 68.79 -9.26
N LYS A 403 -27.30 69.37 -9.41
CA LYS A 403 -26.02 68.64 -9.43
C LYS A 403 -25.74 67.95 -8.09
N ILE A 404 -26.03 68.59 -6.96
CA ILE A 404 -25.87 67.98 -5.62
C ILE A 404 -26.79 66.76 -5.47
N ALA A 405 -28.09 66.90 -5.77
CA ALA A 405 -29.04 65.80 -5.64
C ALA A 405 -28.68 64.58 -6.54
N SER A 406 -28.17 64.83 -7.75
CA SER A 406 -27.70 63.78 -8.65
C SER A 406 -26.47 63.03 -8.11
N LEU A 407 -25.55 63.73 -7.44
CA LEU A 407 -24.37 63.12 -6.82
C LEU A 407 -24.74 62.31 -5.56
N GLU A 408 -25.64 62.82 -4.72
CA GLU A 408 -26.11 62.12 -3.51
C GLU A 408 -26.84 60.81 -3.87
N ALA A 409 -27.70 60.82 -4.88
CA ALA A 409 -28.37 59.63 -5.38
C ALA A 409 -27.38 58.57 -5.92
N SER A 410 -26.37 59.03 -6.69
CA SER A 410 -25.32 58.16 -7.24
C SER A 410 -24.50 57.50 -6.12
N LEU A 411 -24.08 58.28 -5.13
CA LEU A 411 -23.27 57.85 -4.00
C LEU A 411 -24.04 56.91 -3.04
N SER A 412 -25.37 57.01 -2.98
CA SER A 412 -26.21 56.03 -2.27
C SER A 412 -26.24 54.69 -3.01
N SER A 413 -26.46 54.71 -4.34
CA SER A 413 -26.50 53.50 -5.16
C SER A 413 -25.16 52.76 -5.19
N GLU A 414 -24.05 53.48 -5.25
CA GLU A 414 -22.69 52.90 -5.20
C GLU A 414 -22.41 52.22 -3.86
N LYS A 415 -22.86 52.80 -2.73
CA LYS A 415 -22.75 52.19 -1.39
C LYS A 415 -23.55 50.91 -1.25
N GLU A 416 -24.78 50.87 -1.77
CA GLU A 416 -25.61 49.65 -1.76
C GLU A 416 -24.98 48.55 -2.62
N ALA A 417 -24.45 48.89 -3.80
CA ALA A 417 -23.72 47.95 -4.66
C ALA A 417 -22.43 47.42 -3.98
N ALA A 418 -21.68 48.28 -3.30
CA ALA A 418 -20.47 47.89 -2.56
C ALA A 418 -20.79 47.00 -1.35
N ALA A 419 -21.87 47.27 -0.62
CA ALA A 419 -22.33 46.43 0.48
C ALA A 419 -22.76 45.03 -0.02
N ALA A 420 -23.59 44.97 -1.07
CA ALA A 420 -24.02 43.71 -1.68
C ALA A 420 -22.84 42.89 -2.24
N ALA A 421 -21.82 43.55 -2.80
CA ALA A 421 -20.60 42.90 -3.25
C ALA A 421 -19.78 42.33 -2.08
N LEU A 422 -19.74 43.02 -0.93
CA LEU A 422 -19.02 42.58 0.27
C LEU A 422 -19.73 41.40 0.97
N ASP A 423 -21.05 41.45 1.12
CA ASP A 423 -21.85 40.34 1.66
C ASP A 423 -21.74 39.09 0.78
N LYS A 424 -21.73 39.28 -0.55
CA LYS A 424 -21.47 38.19 -1.49
C LYS A 424 -20.05 37.63 -1.33
N ALA A 425 -19.03 38.48 -1.27
CA ALA A 425 -17.65 38.04 -1.09
C ALA A 425 -17.45 37.27 0.24
N GLN A 426 -18.13 37.67 1.32
CA GLN A 426 -18.10 36.94 2.60
C GLN A 426 -18.82 35.58 2.52
N THR A 427 -19.95 35.50 1.83
CA THR A 427 -20.69 34.23 1.68
C THR A 427 -19.98 33.25 0.74
N ASP A 428 -19.46 33.72 -0.40
CA ASP A 428 -18.63 32.92 -1.32
C ASP A 428 -17.37 32.39 -0.60
N ALA A 429 -16.66 33.24 0.16
CA ALA A 429 -15.48 32.85 0.95
C ALA A 429 -15.84 31.88 2.09
N GLY A 430 -17.00 32.05 2.72
CA GLY A 430 -17.52 31.16 3.76
C GLY A 430 -17.81 29.75 3.22
N SER A 431 -18.41 29.63 2.03
CA SER A 431 -18.59 28.34 1.36
C SER A 431 -17.24 27.71 1.04
N ALA A 432 -16.34 28.44 0.38
CA ALA A 432 -15.02 27.93 0.00
C ALA A 432 -14.20 27.42 1.21
N LEU A 433 -14.32 28.07 2.38
CA LEU A 433 -13.70 27.61 3.62
C LEU A 433 -14.33 26.31 4.14
N ALA A 434 -15.67 26.20 4.11
CA ALA A 434 -16.39 25.00 4.53
C ALA A 434 -16.09 23.81 3.60
N ASP A 435 -16.08 24.03 2.28
CA ASP A 435 -15.76 23.03 1.27
C ASP A 435 -14.31 22.54 1.41
N ALA A 436 -13.35 23.44 1.67
CA ALA A 436 -11.97 23.07 1.98
C ALA A 436 -11.84 22.27 3.28
N GLN A 437 -12.62 22.58 4.33
CA GLN A 437 -12.64 21.80 5.57
C GLN A 437 -13.28 20.42 5.38
N ASN A 438 -14.32 20.31 4.57
CA ASN A 438 -14.95 19.04 4.20
C ASN A 438 -13.99 18.16 3.39
N ALA A 439 -13.29 18.72 2.40
CA ALA A 439 -12.25 18.01 1.65
C ALA A 439 -11.08 17.56 2.56
N ALA A 440 -10.61 18.43 3.46
CA ALA A 440 -9.52 18.12 4.39
C ALA A 440 -9.90 17.10 5.48
N THR A 441 -11.18 16.95 5.82
CA THR A 441 -11.66 15.89 6.72
C THR A 441 -11.86 14.57 5.98
N ALA A 442 -12.43 14.59 4.77
CA ALA A 442 -12.53 13.41 3.90
C ALA A 442 -11.15 12.78 3.62
N ALA A 443 -10.17 13.58 3.18
CA ALA A 443 -8.81 13.11 2.91
C ALA A 443 -8.11 12.51 4.14
N LYS A 444 -8.43 12.98 5.36
CA LYS A 444 -7.93 12.38 6.61
C LYS A 444 -8.57 11.02 6.91
N VAL A 445 -9.86 10.85 6.60
CA VAL A 445 -10.56 9.56 6.76
C VAL A 445 -10.03 8.55 5.74
N GLU A 446 -9.83 8.95 4.48
CA GLU A 446 -9.23 8.10 3.44
C GLU A 446 -7.80 7.70 3.80
N ALA A 447 -6.95 8.65 4.22
CA ALA A 447 -5.59 8.35 4.67
C ALA A 447 -5.56 7.38 5.88
N ALA A 448 -6.49 7.50 6.83
CA ALA A 448 -6.62 6.58 7.95
C ALA A 448 -7.09 5.18 7.50
N ALA A 449 -8.02 5.09 6.55
CA ALA A 449 -8.46 3.82 5.97
C ALA A 449 -7.33 3.10 5.22
N HIS A 450 -6.58 3.82 4.38
CA HIS A 450 -5.41 3.26 3.69
C HIS A 450 -4.30 2.83 4.67
N ALA A 451 -4.06 3.58 5.75
CA ALA A 451 -3.10 3.18 6.78
C ALA A 451 -3.52 1.90 7.51
N ALA A 452 -4.82 1.73 7.82
CA ALA A 452 -5.35 0.50 8.39
C ALA A 452 -5.20 -0.69 7.43
N GLN A 453 -5.54 -0.50 6.15
CA GLN A 453 -5.42 -1.53 5.11
C GLN A 453 -3.96 -1.97 4.88
N LEU A 454 -3.02 -1.02 4.89
CA LEU A 454 -1.57 -1.33 4.81
C LEU A 454 -1.08 -2.14 6.02
N SER A 455 -1.59 -1.85 7.22
CA SER A 455 -1.28 -2.62 8.42
C SER A 455 -1.79 -4.05 8.31
N GLU A 456 -3.03 -4.24 7.85
CA GLU A 456 -3.61 -5.58 7.66
C GLU A 456 -2.85 -6.39 6.61
N ILE A 457 -2.58 -5.81 5.43
CA ILE A 457 -1.79 -6.44 4.37
C ILE A 457 -0.39 -6.81 4.87
N THR A 458 0.23 -5.97 5.71
CA THR A 458 1.53 -6.28 6.32
C THR A 458 1.45 -7.49 7.24
N GLN A 459 0.41 -7.59 8.09
CA GLN A 459 0.21 -8.75 8.97
C GLN A 459 -0.13 -10.03 8.18
N GLN A 460 -0.94 -9.94 7.13
CA GLN A 460 -1.24 -11.06 6.24
C GLN A 460 0.04 -11.58 5.56
N ASN A 461 0.91 -10.70 5.06
CA ASN A 461 2.20 -11.06 4.47
C ASN A 461 3.16 -11.72 5.49
N ILE A 462 3.16 -11.26 6.76
CA ILE A 462 3.94 -11.91 7.84
C ILE A 462 3.43 -13.34 8.09
N ASN A 463 2.11 -13.52 8.17
CA ASN A 463 1.50 -14.84 8.39
C ASN A 463 1.85 -15.81 7.23
N LEU A 464 1.65 -15.37 5.98
CA LEU A 464 2.00 -16.16 4.79
C LEU A 464 3.50 -16.51 4.74
N ALA A 465 4.39 -15.59 5.14
CA ALA A 465 5.82 -15.86 5.22
C ALA A 465 6.15 -16.95 6.27
N THR A 466 5.47 -16.96 7.42
CA THR A 466 5.64 -18.01 8.44
C THR A 466 5.06 -19.36 8.00
N GLU A 467 3.92 -19.38 7.30
CA GLU A 467 3.35 -20.60 6.73
C GLU A 467 4.25 -21.20 5.65
N ILE A 468 4.80 -20.37 4.75
CA ILE A 468 5.77 -20.79 3.74
C ILE A 468 7.06 -21.33 4.38
N ALA A 469 7.48 -20.79 5.53
CA ALA A 469 8.63 -21.32 6.27
C ALA A 469 8.33 -22.71 6.86
N ALA A 470 7.19 -22.89 7.54
CA ALA A 470 6.77 -24.17 8.09
C ALA A 470 6.57 -25.24 7.01
N GLN A 471 5.96 -24.91 5.88
CA GLN A 471 5.82 -25.83 4.74
C GLN A 471 7.18 -26.24 4.15
N LYS A 472 8.19 -25.35 4.13
CA LYS A 472 9.55 -25.67 3.70
C LYS A 472 10.29 -26.61 4.67
N GLU A 473 9.99 -26.53 5.97
CA GLU A 473 10.52 -27.45 6.99
C GLU A 473 9.88 -28.84 6.83
N ILE A 474 8.54 -28.91 6.74
CA ILE A 474 7.79 -30.15 6.48
C ILE A 474 8.26 -30.83 5.17
N LEU A 475 8.48 -30.06 4.10
CA LEU A 475 9.00 -30.60 2.83
C LEU A 475 10.45 -31.11 2.92
N GLN A 476 11.26 -30.60 3.86
CA GLN A 476 12.60 -31.15 4.13
C GLN A 476 12.52 -32.45 4.92
N GLU A 477 11.64 -32.52 5.94
CA GLU A 477 11.36 -33.75 6.68
C GLU A 477 10.82 -34.87 5.76
N LEU A 478 9.86 -34.55 4.88
CA LEU A 478 9.30 -35.49 3.90
C LEU A 478 10.36 -36.00 2.90
N ARG A 479 11.27 -35.14 2.45
CA ARG A 479 12.40 -35.54 1.59
C ARG A 479 13.41 -36.42 2.32
N ALA A 480 13.70 -36.13 3.59
CA ALA A 480 14.56 -36.97 4.41
C ALA A 480 13.93 -38.35 4.67
N ALA A 481 12.64 -38.39 5.01
CA ALA A 481 11.87 -39.61 5.21
C ALA A 481 11.80 -40.47 3.93
N TYR A 482 11.56 -39.83 2.78
CA TYR A 482 11.58 -40.51 1.47
C TYR A 482 12.97 -41.09 1.18
N ALA A 483 14.06 -40.32 1.36
CA ALA A 483 15.42 -40.80 1.14
C ALA A 483 15.80 -41.97 2.07
N THR A 484 15.33 -41.98 3.33
CA THR A 484 15.51 -43.14 4.22
C THR A 484 14.69 -44.36 3.74
N SER A 485 13.45 -44.16 3.30
CA SER A 485 12.61 -45.25 2.78
C SER A 485 13.15 -45.84 1.47
N GLU A 486 13.73 -45.00 0.60
CA GLU A 486 14.41 -45.44 -0.62
C GLU A 486 15.67 -46.26 -0.30
N ALA A 487 16.48 -45.82 0.69
CA ALA A 487 17.65 -46.57 1.15
C ALA A 487 17.28 -47.92 1.79
N GLU A 488 16.19 -47.98 2.57
CA GLU A 488 15.64 -49.23 3.10
C GLU A 488 15.12 -50.14 1.97
N GLY A 489 14.40 -49.58 1.00
CA GLY A 489 13.94 -50.30 -0.19
C GLY A 489 15.09 -50.89 -1.02
N MET A 490 16.19 -50.14 -1.18
CA MET A 490 17.43 -50.67 -1.77
C MET A 490 18.03 -51.78 -0.92
N ALA A 491 18.17 -51.60 0.40
CA ALA A 491 18.72 -52.62 1.29
C ALA A 491 17.91 -53.92 1.29
N LEU A 492 16.58 -53.85 1.20
CA LEU A 492 15.69 -55.01 1.07
C LEU A 492 15.82 -55.71 -0.28
N ARG A 493 15.92 -54.97 -1.40
CA ARG A 493 16.24 -55.53 -2.73
C ARG A 493 17.58 -56.26 -2.69
N ASP A 494 18.58 -55.70 -2.02
CA ASP A 494 19.93 -56.23 -1.89
C ASP A 494 19.97 -57.52 -1.03
N GLN A 495 19.12 -57.61 0.00
CA GLN A 495 18.89 -58.85 0.76
C GLN A 495 18.16 -59.92 -0.08
N LEU A 496 17.11 -59.55 -0.82
CA LEU A 496 16.39 -60.46 -1.71
C LEU A 496 17.31 -61.01 -2.82
N ALA A 497 18.20 -60.19 -3.39
CA ALA A 497 19.20 -60.65 -4.35
C ALA A 497 20.15 -61.70 -3.74
N LYS A 498 20.64 -61.48 -2.52
CA LYS A 498 21.50 -62.44 -1.79
C LYS A 498 20.76 -63.73 -1.43
N MET A 499 19.47 -63.65 -1.10
CA MET A 499 18.63 -64.84 -0.87
C MET A 499 18.37 -65.63 -2.16
N ARG A 500 18.08 -64.96 -3.27
CA ARG A 500 17.94 -65.60 -4.60
C ARG A 500 19.24 -66.26 -5.06
N ALA A 501 20.39 -65.61 -4.86
CA ALA A 501 21.70 -66.19 -5.19
C ALA A 501 22.01 -67.44 -4.35
N LYS A 502 21.67 -67.44 -3.05
CA LYS A 502 21.77 -68.64 -2.20
C LYS A 502 20.86 -69.76 -2.70
N LEU A 503 19.59 -69.47 -3.00
CA LEU A 503 18.63 -70.47 -3.52
C LEU A 503 19.09 -71.09 -4.84
N ALA A 504 19.59 -70.28 -5.79
CA ALA A 504 20.11 -70.75 -7.07
C ALA A 504 21.39 -71.61 -6.93
N GLY A 505 22.22 -71.36 -5.91
CA GLY A 505 23.48 -72.09 -5.69
C GLY A 505 23.35 -73.46 -4.99
N VAL A 506 22.21 -73.78 -4.39
CA VAL A 506 22.05 -74.96 -3.51
C VAL A 506 21.99 -76.32 -4.25
N ALA A 507 21.90 -76.32 -5.58
CA ALA A 507 21.96 -77.54 -6.40
C ALA A 507 23.39 -77.95 -6.82
N GLY A 508 24.43 -77.17 -6.50
CA GLY A 508 25.79 -77.34 -7.00
C GLY A 508 26.76 -78.03 -6.03
N SER A 509 27.22 -79.23 -6.39
CA SER A 509 28.11 -80.12 -5.63
C SER A 509 29.30 -79.48 -4.88
N VAL A 510 29.51 -79.99 -3.66
CA VAL A 510 30.73 -80.01 -2.84
C VAL A 510 32.06 -79.94 -3.63
N THR A 511 32.95 -78.98 -3.31
CA THR A 511 34.33 -79.20 -2.81
C THR A 511 35.18 -77.91 -2.65
N SER A 512 36.18 -77.98 -1.75
CA SER A 512 37.41 -77.17 -1.64
C SER A 512 37.38 -75.63 -1.47
N ASN A 513 37.71 -75.20 -0.25
CA ASN A 513 38.77 -74.24 0.14
C ASN A 513 39.18 -73.09 -0.81
N GLY A 514 39.14 -71.85 -0.29
CA GLY A 514 39.93 -70.72 -0.79
C GLY A 514 39.78 -69.43 0.02
N SER A 515 40.80 -69.08 0.81
CA SER A 515 41.07 -67.76 1.47
C SER A 515 39.88 -66.85 1.83
N GLY A 516 39.57 -66.54 3.09
CA GLY A 516 40.50 -66.40 4.23
C GLY A 516 41.06 -64.98 4.41
N ALA A 517 40.47 -63.95 3.78
CA ALA A 517 40.89 -62.56 3.92
C ALA A 517 40.29 -61.87 5.17
N SER A 518 41.02 -61.86 6.27
CA SER A 518 40.56 -61.38 7.58
C SER A 518 40.52 -59.84 7.71
N LYS A 519 39.44 -59.20 7.25
CA LYS A 519 39.14 -57.79 7.62
C LYS A 519 38.63 -57.68 9.06
N LYS A 520 39.60 -57.83 9.98
CA LYS A 520 39.69 -57.39 11.38
C LYS A 520 38.47 -56.59 11.86
N GLY A 521 37.63 -57.23 12.68
CA GLY A 521 36.42 -56.61 13.21
C GLY A 521 36.71 -55.33 13.99
N GLY A 522 36.39 -54.19 13.40
CA GLY A 522 36.37 -52.91 14.07
C GLY A 522 35.30 -52.92 15.15
N LYS A 523 35.69 -53.17 16.40
CA LYS A 523 34.83 -53.19 17.58
C LYS A 523 34.22 -51.80 17.77
N LYS A 524 33.06 -51.55 17.13
CA LYS A 524 32.34 -50.27 17.24
C LYS A 524 32.13 -49.96 18.72
N ASN A 525 32.76 -48.88 19.19
CA ASN A 525 32.55 -48.41 20.54
C ASN A 525 31.12 -47.87 20.63
N SER A 526 30.25 -48.54 21.39
CA SER A 526 28.85 -48.16 21.65
C SER A 526 28.72 -46.91 22.55
N LYS A 527 29.68 -45.99 22.44
CA LYS A 527 29.73 -44.68 23.08
C LYS A 527 29.21 -43.60 22.13
N ASP A 528 29.53 -43.73 20.84
CA ASP A 528 29.10 -42.83 19.76
C ASP A 528 27.76 -43.25 19.13
N ASP A 529 27.13 -44.33 19.61
CA ASP A 529 25.74 -44.64 19.27
C ASP A 529 24.85 -43.47 19.72
N LEU A 530 24.04 -42.95 18.79
CA LEU A 530 23.08 -41.89 19.09
C LEU A 530 21.81 -42.49 19.72
N VAL A 531 21.32 -41.83 20.77
CA VAL A 531 20.13 -42.22 21.54
C VAL A 531 19.17 -41.04 21.55
N ILE A 532 17.88 -41.32 21.33
CA ILE A 532 16.81 -40.35 21.46
C ILE A 532 16.36 -40.30 22.91
N VAL A 533 16.50 -39.14 23.55
CA VAL A 533 16.00 -38.88 24.90
C VAL A 533 14.71 -38.06 24.80
N ARG A 534 13.68 -38.50 25.53
CA ARG A 534 12.40 -37.80 25.71
C ARG A 534 12.37 -37.16 27.09
N THR A 535 12.41 -35.82 27.14
CA THR A 535 12.19 -35.06 28.37
C THR A 535 10.72 -35.17 28.79
N PRO A 536 10.39 -35.63 30.01
CA PRO A 536 9.00 -35.94 30.37
C PRO A 536 8.06 -34.73 30.44
N GLY A 537 8.59 -33.51 30.45
CA GLY A 537 7.82 -32.25 30.39
C GLY A 537 7.58 -31.70 28.98
N ASP A 538 8.24 -32.22 27.94
CA ASP A 538 8.07 -31.76 26.56
C ASP A 538 7.66 -32.95 25.68
N ARG A 539 6.41 -32.92 25.21
CA ARG A 539 5.84 -34.00 24.38
C ARG A 539 6.17 -33.87 22.89
N GLY A 540 6.74 -32.76 22.44
CA GLY A 540 7.08 -32.50 21.04
C GLY A 540 8.56 -32.67 20.70
N ARG A 541 9.47 -32.29 21.62
CA ARG A 541 10.92 -32.30 21.32
C ARG A 541 11.61 -33.61 21.67
N PHE A 542 12.43 -34.09 20.74
CA PHE A 542 13.30 -35.26 20.90
C PHE A 542 14.77 -34.83 20.86
N GLN A 543 15.52 -35.06 21.94
CA GLN A 543 16.94 -34.75 21.96
C GLN A 543 17.75 -35.97 21.48
N VAL A 544 18.42 -35.84 20.34
CA VAL A 544 19.40 -36.83 19.88
C VAL A 544 20.75 -36.53 20.53
N MET A 545 21.29 -37.47 21.30
CA MET A 545 22.57 -37.30 22.00
C MET A 545 23.34 -38.63 22.09
N ARG A 546 24.66 -38.59 22.33
CA ARG A 546 25.48 -39.82 22.36
C ARG A 546 25.20 -40.63 23.63
N LYS A 547 25.28 -41.95 23.50
CA LYS A 547 25.14 -42.90 24.62
C LYS A 547 26.20 -42.71 25.71
N SER A 548 27.36 -42.12 25.38
CA SER A 548 28.36 -41.66 26.36
C SER A 548 27.85 -40.60 27.33
N ASP A 549 26.97 -39.72 26.84
CA ASP A 549 26.62 -38.48 27.53
C ASP A 549 25.42 -38.69 28.46
N LEU A 550 24.54 -39.64 28.09
CA LEU A 550 23.41 -40.12 28.89
C LEU A 550 23.79 -40.57 30.31
N HIS A 551 25.01 -41.10 30.48
CA HIS A 551 25.55 -41.55 31.76
C HIS A 551 26.64 -40.64 32.33
N ARG A 552 26.84 -39.44 31.76
CA ARG A 552 27.78 -38.44 32.28
C ARG A 552 27.15 -37.67 33.43
N SER A 553 26.91 -38.36 34.55
CA SER A 553 26.57 -37.76 35.84
C SER A 553 27.46 -36.53 36.10
N PRO A 554 26.91 -35.37 36.49
CA PRO A 554 27.70 -34.15 36.63
C PRO A 554 28.89 -34.38 37.56
N SER A 555 30.10 -34.27 37.03
CA SER A 555 31.32 -34.39 37.84
C SER A 555 31.30 -33.30 38.89
N ARG A 556 31.21 -33.69 40.16
CA ARG A 556 31.02 -32.81 41.31
C ARG A 556 32.34 -32.12 41.72
N SER A 557 33.05 -31.58 40.72
CA SER A 557 34.42 -31.06 40.83
C SER A 557 34.80 -30.15 39.64
N SER A 558 34.32 -28.89 39.65
CA SER A 558 34.99 -27.70 39.10
C SER A 558 34.16 -26.45 39.37
N ARG A 559 34.77 -25.35 39.84
CA ARG A 559 34.12 -24.07 40.23
C ARG A 559 33.12 -24.24 41.38
N LYS A 560 33.40 -23.90 42.64
CA LYS A 560 34.46 -23.07 43.26
C LYS A 560 34.50 -21.62 42.76
N ASN A 561 33.76 -20.78 43.48
CA ASN A 561 33.97 -19.37 43.76
C ASN A 561 34.60 -18.51 42.64
N ASP A 562 33.74 -17.84 41.89
CA ASP A 562 33.83 -16.38 41.76
C ASP A 562 33.11 -15.83 43.02
N TYR A 563 33.75 -15.14 43.98
CA TYR A 563 34.12 -13.71 43.96
C TYR A 563 32.91 -12.84 43.59
N ASP A 564 32.33 -11.99 44.46
CA ASP A 564 32.87 -11.33 45.67
C ASP A 564 34.11 -10.46 45.37
N SER A 565 33.94 -9.50 44.46
CA SER A 565 34.90 -8.40 44.23
C SER A 565 34.25 -7.16 43.57
N ALA A 566 33.25 -6.57 44.25
CA ALA A 566 32.80 -5.17 44.11
C ALA A 566 31.81 -4.84 45.24
#